data_AF-A0A357AYA1-F1
#
_entry.id   AF-A0A357AYA1-F1
#
_cell.length_a   1.000
_cell.length_b   1.000
_cell.length_c   1.000
_cell.angle_alpha   90.00
_cell.angle_beta   90.00
_cell.angle_gamma   90.00
#
_symmetry.space_group_name_H-M   'P 1'
#
loop_
_entity.id
_entity.type
_entity.pdbx_description
1 polymer ?
#
loop_
_entity_poly.entity_id
_entity_poly.type
_entity_poly.pdbx_seq_one_letter_code
_entity_poly.pdbx_strand_id
1 'polypeptide(L)' 'MVLEKSNRKTMTGVVVSNKMDKTVVVAVTTAAKHGMYSKTIKVTNKYKAHDEKN' A
#
# COMPACT_ATOMS: atom_id res chain seq x y z
N MET A 1 1.27 18.21 -25.07
CA MET A 1 2.05 16.98 -24.81
C MET A 1 1.25 16.14 -23.84
N VAL A 2 0.40 15.25 -24.35
CA VAL A 2 -0.49 14.43 -23.51
C VAL A 2 0.33 13.22 -23.07
N LEU A 3 0.70 13.14 -21.79
CA LEU A 3 1.33 11.95 -21.25
C LEU A 3 0.29 10.82 -21.26
N GLU A 4 0.55 9.79 -22.07
CA GLU A 4 -0.18 8.52 -22.02
C GLU A 4 -0.14 7.96 -20.59
N LYS A 5 -1.33 7.82 -20.01
CA LYS A 5 -1.51 7.37 -18.64
C LYS A 5 -1.28 5.86 -18.60
N SER A 6 -0.04 5.45 -18.38
CA SER A 6 0.28 4.06 -18.06
C SER A 6 -0.54 3.66 -16.83
N ASN A 7 -1.28 2.54 -16.89
CA ASN A 7 -2.20 2.11 -15.84
C ASN A 7 -1.44 1.64 -14.58
N ARG A 8 -0.96 2.60 -13.78
CA ARG A 8 -0.22 2.34 -12.54
C ARG A 8 -1.18 1.82 -11.48
N LYS A 9 -0.77 0.75 -10.78
CA LYS A 9 -1.57 0.13 -9.72
C LYS A 9 -1.64 1.06 -8.50
N THR A 10 -2.84 1.53 -8.17
CA THR A 10 -3.12 2.31 -6.96
C THR A 10 -3.67 1.40 -5.87
N MET A 11 -3.20 1.55 -4.63
CA MET A 11 -3.66 0.76 -3.49
C MET A 11 -4.03 1.70 -2.33
N THR A 12 -5.15 1.45 -1.68
CA THR A 12 -5.61 2.18 -0.49
C THR A 12 -5.20 1.44 0.79
N GLY A 13 -4.82 2.18 1.83
CA GLY A 13 -4.35 1.61 3.09
C GLY A 13 -4.44 2.61 4.23
N VAL A 14 -4.07 2.16 5.43
CA VAL A 14 -4.12 2.96 6.67
C VAL A 14 -2.73 3.47 7.01
N VAL A 15 -2.61 4.74 7.38
CA VAL A 15 -1.33 5.33 7.82
C VAL A 15 -0.98 4.82 9.21
N VAL A 16 0.19 4.20 9.36
CA VAL A 16 0.66 3.62 10.63
C VAL A 16 1.70 4.51 11.31
N SER A 17 2.51 5.23 10.53
CA SER A 17 3.55 6.10 11.08
C SER A 17 3.77 7.31 10.17
N ASN A 18 3.84 8.47 10.81
CA ASN A 18 4.22 9.75 10.22
C ASN A 18 5.36 10.38 11.05
N LYS A 19 6.47 9.65 11.22
CA LYS A 19 7.63 10.12 11.99
C LYS A 19 8.84 10.49 11.12
N MET A 20 8.79 10.21 9.83
CA MET A 20 9.90 10.44 8.90
C MET A 20 9.58 11.69 8.08
N ASP A 21 10.57 12.55 7.85
CA ASP A 21 10.41 13.71 6.97
C ASP A 21 10.03 13.28 5.54
N LYS A 22 9.00 13.96 5.01
CA LYS A 22 8.49 13.78 3.64
C LYS A 22 8.05 12.35 3.28
N THR A 23 7.83 11.48 4.27
CA THR A 23 7.55 10.07 4.03
C THR A 23 6.60 9.50 5.08
N VAL A 24 5.48 8.94 4.63
CA VAL A 24 4.52 8.23 5.49
C VAL A 24 4.57 6.72 5.28
N VAL A 25 4.41 5.95 6.35
CA VAL A 25 4.29 4.49 6.27
C VAL A 25 2.82 4.10 6.24
N VAL A 26 2.39 3.49 5.13
CA VAL A 26 1.02 3.04 4.89
C VAL A 26 0.95 1.51 4.95
N ALA A 27 0.07 0.96 5.78
CA ALA A 27 -0.24 -0.46 5.79
C ALA A 27 -1.42 -0.77 4.88
N VAL A 28 -1.23 -1.67 3.93
CA VAL A 28 -2.29 -2.19 3.07
C VAL A 28 -2.59 -3.63 3.47
N THR A 29 -3.85 -3.86 3.86
CA THR A 29 -4.36 -5.18 4.22
C THR A 29 -5.06 -5.78 3.02
N THR A 30 -4.68 -7.00 2.64
CA THR A 30 -5.29 -7.77 1.56
C THR A 30 -5.70 -9.14 2.06
N ALA A 31 -6.72 -9.75 1.46
CA ALA A 31 -7.12 -11.12 1.77
C ALA A 31 -6.50 -12.06 0.73
N ALA A 32 -5.73 -13.05 1.19
CA ALA A 32 -5.14 -14.08 0.35
C ALA A 32 -5.58 -15.47 0.84
N LYS A 33 -5.78 -16.41 -0.07
CA LYS A 33 -6.06 -17.80 0.31
C LYS A 33 -4.75 -18.51 0.66
N HIS A 34 -4.76 -19.29 1.74
CA HIS A 34 -3.66 -20.18 2.06
C HIS A 34 -3.51 -21.25 0.98
N GLY A 35 -2.30 -21.45 0.44
CA GLY A 35 -2.06 -22.29 -0.73
C GLY A 35 -2.51 -23.76 -0.56
N MET A 36 -2.34 -24.33 0.63
CA MET A 36 -2.70 -25.74 0.89
C MET A 36 -4.11 -25.90 1.49
N TYR A 37 -4.55 -24.93 2.29
CA TYR A 37 -5.73 -25.09 3.15
C TYR A 37 -6.93 -24.26 2.69
N SER A 38 -6.80 -23.49 1.60
CA SER A 38 -7.84 -22.60 1.04
C SER A 38 -8.48 -21.61 2.02
N LYS A 39 -8.00 -21.53 3.27
CA LYS A 39 -8.44 -20.61 4.31
C LYS A 39 -8.06 -19.18 3.91
N THR A 40 -9.01 -18.25 3.98
CA THR A 40 -8.75 -16.83 3.74
C THR A 40 -7.99 -16.23 4.92
N ILE A 41 -6.79 -15.71 4.66
CA ILE A 41 -5.91 -15.06 5.63
C ILE A 41 -5.74 -13.59 5.25
N LYS A 42 -5.71 -12.71 6.25
CA LYS A 42 -5.39 -11.29 6.07
C LYS A 42 -3.87 -11.11 6.04
N VAL A 43 -3.35 -10.57 4.95
CA VAL A 43 -1.93 -10.25 4.76
C VAL A 43 -1.77 -8.74 4.77
N THR A 44 -0.91 -8.23 5.65
CA THR A 44 -0.66 -6.80 5.82
C THR A 44 0.74 -6.46 5.34
N ASN A 45 0.84 -5.65 4.29
CA ASN A 45 2.11 -5.16 3.75
C ASN A 45 2.26 -3.67 4.04
N LYS A 46 3.46 -3.23 4.42
CA LYS A 46 3.77 -1.83 4.68
C LYS A 46 4.48 -1.22 3.47
N TYR A 47 4.00 -0.07 3.03
CA TYR A 47 4.57 0.72 1.94
C TYR A 47 5.00 2.08 2.47
N LYS A 48 6.06 2.64 1.89
CA LYS A 48 6.47 4.02 2.14
C LYS A 48 5.92 4.88 1.00
N ALA A 49 5.14 5.89 1.34
CA ALA A 49 4.62 6.86 0.39
C ALA A 49 5.34 8.19 0.63
N HIS A 50 5.71 8.85 -0.47
CA HIS A 50 6.25 10.19 -0.41
C HIS A 50 5.10 11.19 -0.26
N ASP A 51 5.23 12.08 0.71
CA ASP A 51 4.31 13.18 0.93
C ASP A 51 5.12 14.47 1.03
N GLU A 52 4.92 15.41 0.11
CA GLU A 52 5.68 16.67 0.08
C GLU A 52 5.23 17.66 1.15
N LYS A 53 4.04 17.45 1.73
CA LYS A 53 3.43 18.28 2.79
C LYS A 53 3.69 17.74 4.20
N ASN A 54 4.53 16.72 4.32
CA ASN A 54 4.81 16.03 5.57
C ASN A 54 5.39 16.96 6.65
#